data_AF-A0A377PSG1-F1
#
_entry.id   AF-A0A377PSG1-F1
#
_cell.length_a   1.000
_cell.length_b   1.000
_cell.length_c   1.000
_cell.angle_alpha   90.00
_cell.angle_beta   90.00
_cell.angle_gamma   90.00
#
_symmetry.space_group_name_H-M   'P 1'
#
loop_
_entity.id
_entity.type
_entity.pdbx_description
1 polymer ?
#
loop_
_entity_poly.entity_id
_entity_poly.type
_entity_poly.pdbx_seq_one_letter_code
_entity_poly.pdbx_strand_id
1 'polypeptide(L)' 'MKANSHISKPTFISTDSTFCLYQGDCNAFLLQMKETFDLIFADPPYFLSNNSLSIPRR' A
#
# COMPACT_ATOMS: atom_id res chain seq x y z
N MET A 1 -10.80 -18.00 1.01
CA MET A 1 -11.25 -16.86 1.82
C MET A 1 -11.82 -15.82 0.86
N LYS A 2 -13.08 -15.39 1.02
CA LYS A 2 -13.72 -14.45 0.09
C LYS A 2 -13.27 -13.03 0.43
N ALA A 3 -12.49 -12.40 -0.45
CA ALA A 3 -12.26 -10.97 -0.36
C ALA A 3 -13.56 -10.26 -0.79
N ASN A 4 -14.27 -9.66 0.15
CA ASN A 4 -15.39 -8.77 -0.16
C ASN A 4 -14.80 -7.52 -0.81
N SER A 5 -14.70 -7.54 -2.14
CA SER A 5 -14.15 -6.46 -2.97
C SER A 5 -15.16 -5.34 -3.14
N HIS A 6 -15.44 -4.61 -2.05
CA HIS A 6 -15.91 -3.25 -2.19
C HIS A 6 -14.66 -2.37 -2.24
N ILE A 7 -14.42 -1.68 -3.35
CA ILE A 7 -13.45 -0.58 -3.35
C ILE A 7 -13.95 0.38 -2.26
N SER A 8 -13.19 0.51 -1.18
CA SER A 8 -13.58 1.40 -0.10
C SER A 8 -13.52 2.81 -0.64
N LYS A 9 -14.53 3.63 -0.34
CA LYS A 9 -14.49 5.06 -0.66
C LYS A 9 -13.19 5.67 -0.12
N PRO A 10 -12.61 6.67 -0.82
CA PRO A 10 -11.43 7.35 -0.32
C PRO A 10 -11.73 7.93 1.07
N THR A 11 -10.80 7.74 2.00
CA THR A 11 -10.87 8.28 3.37
C THR A 11 -10.73 9.80 3.35
N PHE A 12 -10.00 10.33 2.37
CA PHE A 12 -9.82 11.76 2.16
C PHE A 12 -9.74 12.07 0.66
N ILE A 13 -10.34 13.18 0.26
CA ILE A 13 -10.20 13.77 -1.07
C ILE A 13 -9.72 15.20 -0.85
N SER A 14 -8.67 15.60 -1.57
CA SER A 14 -8.17 16.96 -1.48
C SER A 14 -9.21 17.97 -1.97
N THR A 15 -9.22 19.17 -1.42
CA THR A 15 -10.22 20.21 -1.76
C THR A 15 -10.17 20.63 -3.23
N ASP A 16 -9.00 20.55 -3.84
CA ASP A 16 -8.73 20.82 -5.25
C ASP A 16 -8.88 19.56 -6.15
N SER A 17 -9.24 18.40 -5.57
CA SER A 17 -9.40 17.12 -6.25
C SER A 17 -8.16 16.61 -7.00
N THR A 18 -6.97 17.06 -6.62
CA THR A 18 -5.68 16.63 -7.21
C THR A 18 -5.20 15.29 -6.66
N PHE A 19 -5.63 14.89 -5.46
CA PHE A 19 -5.33 13.58 -4.90
C PHE A 19 -6.44 13.06 -3.97
N CYS A 20 -6.42 11.76 -3.74
CA CYS A 20 -7.24 11.11 -2.73
C CYS A 20 -6.43 10.06 -1.97
N LEU A 21 -6.81 9.82 -0.72
CA LEU A 21 -6.15 8.86 0.17
C LEU A 21 -7.11 7.71 0.47
N TYR A 22 -6.62 6.49 0.32
CA TYR A 22 -7.30 5.27 0.70
C TYR A 22 -6.58 4.67 1.91
N GLN A 23 -7.34 4.19 2.89
CA GLN A 23 -6.79 3.53 4.08
C GLN A 23 -7.09 2.03 4.06
N GLY A 24 -6.05 1.20 4.11
CA GLY A 24 -6.14 -0.27 4.17
C GLY A 24 -4.94 -0.96 3.53
N ASP A 25 -5.09 -2.25 3.21
CA ASP A 25 -4.04 -3.05 2.57
C ASP A 25 -3.84 -2.65 1.10
N CYS A 26 -2.66 -2.11 0.79
CA CYS A 26 -2.33 -1.67 -0.56
C CYS A 26 -2.35 -2.81 -1.59
N ASN A 27 -2.03 -4.05 -1.21
CA ASN A 27 -2.10 -5.18 -2.14
C ASN A 27 -3.54 -5.47 -2.55
N ALA A 28 -4.48 -5.41 -1.59
CA ALA A 28 -5.89 -5.61 -1.87
C ALA A 28 -6.47 -4.50 -2.75
N PHE A 29 -6.03 -3.25 -2.57
CA PHE A 29 -6.46 -2.12 -3.40
C PHE A 29 -5.93 -2.20 -4.82
N LEU A 30 -4.62 -2.40 -4.99
CA LEU A 30 -3.99 -2.44 -6.31
C LEU A 30 -4.59 -3.53 -7.20
N LEU A 31 -4.97 -4.68 -6.63
CA LEU A 31 -5.63 -5.76 -7.37
C LEU A 31 -7.04 -5.42 -7.90
N GLN A 32 -7.72 -4.46 -7.27
CA GLN A 32 -9.08 -4.07 -7.67
C GLN A 32 -9.10 -2.88 -8.65
N MET A 33 -8.00 -2.14 -8.73
CA MET A 33 -7.85 -1.02 -9.65
C MET A 33 -7.73 -1.57 -11.08
N LYS A 34 -8.61 -1.09 -11.98
CA LYS A 34 -8.58 -1.45 -13.42
C LYS A 34 -7.80 -0.44 -14.26
N GLU A 35 -7.41 0.66 -13.64
CA GLU A 35 -6.63 1.72 -14.28
C GLU A 35 -5.18 1.28 -14.45
N THR A 36 -4.51 1.88 -15.42
CA THR A 36 -3.07 1.75 -15.62
C THR A 36 -2.35 2.92 -14.98
N PHE A 37 -1.22 2.65 -14.33
CA PHE A 37 -0.39 3.67 -13.69
C PHE A 37 0.88 3.87 -14.50
N ASP A 38 1.19 5.13 -14.85
CA ASP A 38 2.45 5.47 -15.51
C ASP A 38 3.65 5.35 -14.57
N LEU A 39 3.44 5.63 -13.28
CA LEU A 39 4.48 5.63 -12.25
C LEU A 39 3.89 5.29 -10.88
N ILE A 40 4.60 4.43 -10.14
CA ILE A 40 4.29 4.12 -8.75
C ILE A 40 5.50 4.51 -7.90
N PHE A 41 5.29 5.40 -6.94
CA PHE A 41 6.25 5.68 -5.89
C PHE A 41 5.96 4.75 -4.71
N ALA A 42 6.92 3.90 -4.37
CA ALA A 42 6.82 3.04 -3.21
C ALA A 42 8.19 2.93 -2.53
N ASP A 43 8.20 3.06 -1.21
CA ASP A 43 9.33 2.72 -0.35
C ASP A 43 8.91 1.52 0.51
N PRO A 44 8.87 0.30 -0.06
CA PRO A 44 8.39 -0.88 0.64
C PRO A 44 9.36 -1.28 1.77
N PRO A 45 8.91 -2.07 2.77
CA PRO A 45 9.82 -2.60 3.79
C PRO A 45 10.92 -3.43 3.12
N TYR A 46 12.17 -3.03 3.33
CA TYR A 46 13.32 -3.80 2.87
C TYR A 46 13.47 -5.07 3.70
N PHE A 47 13.15 -6.21 3.11
CA PHE A 47 13.55 -7.49 3.67
C PHE A 47 15.07 -7.62 3.53
N LEU A 48 15.81 -7.32 4.59
CA LEU A 48 17.23 -7.62 4.65
C LEU A 48 17.36 -9.15 4.74
N SER A 49 17.69 -9.78 3.62
CA SER A 49 17.82 -11.23 3.46
C SER A 49 19.10 -11.77 4.09
N ASN A 50 19.45 -11.36 5.31
CA ASN A 50 20.57 -11.95 6.02
C ASN A 50 20.07 -12.31 7.40
N ASN A 51 19.96 -13.63 7.66
CA ASN A 51 20.02 -14.28 8.97
C ASN A 51 20.01 -13.30 10.16
N SER A 52 18.95 -13.37 10.97
CA SER A 52 18.87 -12.77 12.29
C SER A 52 20.11 -13.08 13.14
N LEU A 53 21.16 -12.28 13.01
CA LEU A 53 22.06 -12.02 14.11
C LEU A 53 21.47 -10.77 14.76
N SER A 54 20.53 -11.01 15.67
CA SER A 54 20.32 -10.11 16.80
C SER A 54 21.69 -9.99 17.49
N ILE A 55 22.51 -9.05 17.06
CA ILE A 55 23.72 -8.68 17.79
C ILE A 55 23.19 -8.16 19.13
N PRO A 56 23.41 -8.86 20.26
CA PRO A 56 23.15 -8.27 21.55
C PRO A 56 24.17 -7.14 21.63
N ARG A 57 23.70 -5.88 21.54
CA ARG A 57 24.56 -4.77 21.93
C ARG A 57 24.87 -4.99 23.41
N ARG A 58 26.15 -5.21 23.69
CA ARG A 58 26.71 -5.06 25.04
C ARG A 58 26.31 -3.71 25.62
#